data_AF-A0A524DMV9-F1
#
_entry.id   AF-A0A524DMV9-F1
#
_cell.length_a   1.000
_cell.length_b   1.000
_cell.length_c   1.000
_cell.angle_alpha   90.00
_cell.angle_beta   90.00
_cell.angle_gamma   90.00
#
_symmetry.space_group_name_H-M   'P 1'
#
loop_
_entity.id
_entity.type
_entity.pdbx_description
1 polymer ?
#
loop_
_entity_poly.entity_id
_entity_poly.type
_entity_poly.pdbx_seq_one_letter_code
_entity_poly.pdbx_strand_id
1 'polypeptide(L)'
;MKRKNQSNKSCDLNKDALLFKIRIEKINKEIISARKILDGGVEPLVIADKFLHSMILLLKNGILSENPNLDHKSVNKIVRKNMLLVKQIRSFKTE
;
A
#
# COMPACT_ATOMS: atom_id res chain seq x y z
N MET A 1 -34.82 -37.72 43.05
CA MET A 1 -33.47 -37.14 43.26
C MET A 1 -32.80 -36.94 41.90
N LYS A 2 -32.36 -35.70 41.60
CA LYS A 2 -31.86 -35.26 40.29
C LYS A 2 -30.49 -35.88 39.96
N ARG A 3 -30.37 -36.63 38.85
CA ARG A 3 -29.06 -37.00 38.27
C ARG A 3 -28.57 -35.84 37.40
N LYS A 4 -27.40 -35.29 37.76
CA LYS A 4 -26.75 -34.18 37.06
C LYS A 4 -26.05 -34.70 35.79
N ASN A 5 -26.34 -34.02 34.67
CA ASN A 5 -25.67 -34.15 33.38
C ASN A 5 -24.15 -33.94 33.51
N GLN A 6 -23.34 -34.95 33.17
CA GLN A 6 -21.87 -34.82 33.13
C GLN A 6 -21.23 -35.30 31.81
N SER A 7 -21.99 -35.67 30.76
CA SER A 7 -21.39 -36.22 29.54
C SER A 7 -20.98 -35.22 28.45
N ASN A 8 -21.18 -33.91 28.62
CA ASN A 8 -20.94 -32.95 27.52
C ASN A 8 -19.57 -32.24 27.54
N LYS A 9 -18.79 -32.33 28.63
CA LYS A 9 -17.55 -31.52 28.79
C LYS A 9 -16.33 -32.03 28.00
N SER A 10 -16.26 -33.31 27.64
CA SER A 10 -15.08 -33.89 26.98
C SER A 10 -14.98 -33.57 25.49
N CYS A 11 -16.11 -33.29 24.83
CA CYS A 11 -16.16 -32.98 23.40
C CYS A 11 -15.74 -31.54 23.09
N ASP A 12 -16.01 -30.60 24.01
CA ASP A 12 -15.71 -29.17 23.82
C ASP A 12 -14.21 -28.87 23.93
N LEU A 13 -13.47 -29.59 24.80
CA LEU A 13 -12.02 -29.45 24.95
C LEU A 13 -11.25 -29.71 23.63
N ASN A 14 -11.72 -30.65 22.81
CA ASN A 14 -11.12 -30.95 21.51
C ASN A 14 -11.42 -29.88 20.46
N LYS A 15 -12.59 -29.23 20.53
CA LYS A 15 -12.95 -28.12 19.64
C LYS A 15 -12.14 -26.87 19.96
N ASP A 16 -11.95 -26.58 21.25
CA ASP A 16 -11.16 -25.42 21.68
C ASP A 16 -9.68 -25.59 21.31
N ALA A 17 -9.12 -26.79 21.48
CA ALA A 17 -7.77 -27.12 21.04
C ALA A 17 -7.61 -27.01 19.51
N LEU A 18 -8.64 -27.41 18.75
CA LEU A 18 -8.67 -27.26 17.29
C LEU A 18 -8.75 -25.78 16.87
N LEU A 19 -9.61 -24.99 17.52
CA LEU A 19 -9.72 -23.55 17.28
C LEU A 19 -8.42 -22.82 17.61
N PHE A 20 -7.73 -23.24 18.66
CA PHE A 20 -6.42 -22.70 19.02
C PHE A 20 -5.36 -23.01 17.94
N LYS A 21 -5.29 -24.24 17.44
CA LYS A 21 -4.41 -24.62 16.32
C LYS A 21 -4.70 -23.81 15.05
N ILE A 22 -5.98 -23.65 14.70
CA ILE A 22 -6.41 -22.86 13.54
C ILE A 22 -5.98 -21.38 13.69
N ARG A 23 -6.09 -20.81 14.90
CA ARG A 23 -5.62 -19.44 15.16
C ARG A 23 -4.11 -19.30 14.99
N ILE A 24 -3.32 -20.24 15.52
CA ILE A 24 -1.86 -20.24 15.37
C ILE A 24 -1.46 -20.35 13.89
N GLU A 25 -2.10 -21.23 13.12
CA GLU A 25 -1.84 -21.35 11.68
C GLU A 25 -2.17 -20.07 10.91
N LYS A 26 -3.26 -19.37 11.25
CA LYS A 26 -3.60 -18.08 10.63
C LYS A 26 -2.55 -17.03 10.92
N ILE A 27 -2.12 -16.89 12.17
CA ILE A 27 -1.08 -15.94 12.58
C ILE A 27 0.23 -16.25 11.85
N ASN A 28 0.61 -17.53 11.76
CA ASN A 28 1.82 -17.92 11.03
C ASN A 28 1.75 -17.60 9.53
N LYS A 29 0.59 -17.79 8.89
CA LYS A 29 0.39 -17.41 7.48
C LYS A 29 0.48 -15.89 7.28
N GLU A 30 -0.05 -15.10 8.20
CA GLU A 30 0.07 -13.63 8.16
C GLU A 30 1.52 -13.18 8.36
N ILE A 31 2.25 -13.77 9.31
CA ILE A 31 3.68 -13.48 9.54
C ILE A 31 4.51 -13.85 8.31
N ILE A 32 4.27 -15.00 7.68
CA ILE A 32 4.96 -15.41 6.46
C ILE A 32 4.64 -14.46 5.30
N SER A 33 3.41 -13.97 5.20
CA SER A 33 3.00 -13.02 4.16
C SER A 33 3.65 -11.65 4.37
N ALA A 34 3.68 -11.16 5.61
CA ALA A 34 4.37 -9.93 5.99
C ALA A 34 5.88 -10.03 5.72
N ARG A 35 6.50 -11.17 6.06
CA ARG A 35 7.90 -11.45 5.72
C ARG A 35 8.15 -11.46 4.23
N LYS A 36 7.29 -12.10 3.42
CA LYS A 36 7.41 -12.04 1.95
C LYS A 36 7.27 -10.63 1.38
N ILE A 37 6.47 -9.77 1.99
CA ILE A 37 6.35 -8.36 1.60
C ILE A 37 7.64 -7.59 1.96
N LEU A 38 8.23 -7.88 3.12
CA LEU A 38 9.49 -7.28 3.57
C LEU A 38 10.71 -7.81 2.77
N ASP A 39 10.77 -9.12 2.53
CA ASP A 39 11.83 -9.84 1.81
C ASP A 39 11.71 -9.64 0.28
N GLY A 40 10.52 -9.26 -0.21
CA GLY A 40 10.24 -8.98 -1.61
C GLY A 40 11.00 -7.78 -2.18
N GLY A 41 11.73 -7.04 -1.34
CA GLY A 41 12.87 -6.22 -1.75
C GLY A 41 12.54 -5.02 -2.65
N VAL A 42 11.27 -4.71 -2.87
CA VAL A 42 10.88 -3.46 -3.51
C VAL A 42 10.23 -2.60 -2.46
N GLU A 43 11.10 -1.89 -1.73
CA GLU A 43 10.71 -0.83 -0.81
C GLU A 43 9.68 0.04 -1.54
N PRO A 44 8.44 0.19 -1.03
CA PRO A 44 7.38 0.94 -1.71
C PRO A 44 7.83 2.35 -2.14
N LEU A 45 8.81 2.92 -1.44
CA LEU A 45 9.49 4.17 -1.78
C LEU A 45 10.25 4.10 -3.11
N VAL A 46 10.91 2.98 -3.44
CA VAL A 46 11.61 2.78 -4.72
C VAL A 46 10.63 2.68 -5.88
N ILE A 47 9.48 2.02 -5.69
CA ILE A 47 8.40 2.01 -6.71
C ILE A 47 7.84 3.41 -6.88
N ALA A 48 7.56 4.09 -5.77
CA ALA A 48 7.08 5.47 -5.79
C ALA A 48 8.07 6.40 -6.49
N ASP A 49 9.37 6.27 -6.23
CA ASP A 49 10.41 7.07 -6.87
C ASP A 49 10.48 6.83 -8.37
N LYS A 50 10.53 5.55 -8.81
CA LYS A 50 10.51 5.19 -10.24
C LYS A 50 9.25 5.71 -10.93
N PHE A 51 8.10 5.61 -10.28
CA PHE A 51 6.84 6.11 -10.80
C PHE A 51 6.86 7.65 -10.92
N LEU A 52 7.27 8.36 -9.88
CA LEU A 52 7.38 9.82 -9.87
C LEU A 52 8.35 10.32 -10.94
N HIS A 53 9.51 9.66 -11.07
CA HIS A 53 10.49 9.97 -12.12
C HIS A 53 9.87 9.84 -13.52
N SER A 54 9.21 8.71 -13.78
CA SER A 54 8.57 8.44 -15.08
C SER A 54 7.49 9.47 -15.41
N MET A 55 6.66 9.84 -14.42
CA MET A 55 5.64 10.88 -14.57
C MET A 55 6.24 12.25 -14.87
N ILE A 56 7.32 12.62 -14.19
CA ILE A 56 8.03 13.89 -14.44
C ILE A 56 8.59 13.90 -15.86
N LEU A 57 9.20 12.80 -16.31
CA LEU A 57 9.74 12.69 -17.65
C LEU A 57 8.66 12.84 -18.72
N LEU A 58 7.51 12.18 -18.54
CA LEU A 58 6.36 12.30 -19.43
C LEU A 58 5.89 13.77 -19.53
N LEU A 59 5.80 14.47 -18.39
CA LEU A 59 5.39 15.87 -18.36
C LEU A 59 6.38 16.77 -19.13
N LYS A 60 7.69 16.54 -18.94
CA LYS A 60 8.74 17.28 -19.65
C LYS A 60 8.66 17.05 -21.15
N ASN A 61 8.44 15.80 -21.57
CA ASN A 61 8.31 15.43 -22.97
C ASN A 61 7.07 16.07 -23.62
N GLY A 62 5.94 16.12 -22.92
CA GLY A 62 4.75 16.84 -23.40
C GLY A 62 5.01 18.33 -23.61
N ILE A 63 5.64 18.99 -22.62
CA ILE A 63 6.00 20.42 -22.72
C ILE A 63 6.94 20.67 -23.91
N LEU A 64 7.96 19.83 -24.08
CA LEU A 64 8.91 19.93 -25.20
C LEU A 64 8.25 19.63 -26.54
N SER A 65 7.29 18.71 -26.59
CA SER A 65 6.54 18.42 -27.82
C SER A 65 5.71 19.63 -28.27
N GLU A 66 5.11 20.37 -27.34
CA GLU A 66 4.34 21.58 -27.64
C GLU A 66 5.25 22.79 -27.89
N ASN A 67 6.40 22.85 -27.24
CA ASN A 67 7.33 23.98 -27.27
C ASN A 67 8.78 23.49 -27.43
N PRO A 68 9.19 23.06 -28.65
CA PRO A 68 10.46 22.37 -28.88
C PRO A 68 11.70 23.23 -28.64
N ASN A 69 11.56 24.56 -28.66
CA ASN A 69 12.66 25.50 -28.50
C ASN A 69 12.96 25.86 -27.03
N LEU A 70 12.22 25.29 -26.06
CA LEU A 70 12.45 25.58 -24.65
C LEU A 70 13.74 24.92 -24.16
N ASP A 71 14.53 25.69 -23.40
CA ASP A 71 15.67 25.14 -22.69
C ASP A 71 15.22 24.29 -21.49
N HIS A 72 16.10 23.38 -21.05
CA HIS A 72 15.80 22.49 -19.92
C HIS A 72 15.41 23.24 -18.64
N LYS A 73 15.95 24.44 -18.38
CA LYS A 73 15.59 25.21 -17.17
C LYS A 73 14.16 25.71 -17.27
N SER A 74 13.72 26.21 -18.42
CA SER A 74 12.35 26.67 -18.63
C SER A 74 11.35 25.52 -18.51
N VAL A 75 11.66 24.36 -19.10
CA VAL A 75 10.81 23.16 -18.96
C VAL A 75 10.66 22.78 -17.49
N ASN A 76 11.75 22.72 -16.73
CA ASN A 76 11.71 22.42 -15.29
C ASN A 76 10.90 23.46 -14.49
N LYS A 77 10.96 24.73 -14.86
CA LYS A 77 10.18 25.81 -14.23
C LYS A 77 8.69 25.60 -14.47
N ILE A 78 8.28 25.24 -15.68
CA ILE A 78 6.88 24.96 -16.03
C ILE A 78 6.38 23.73 -15.27
N VAL A 79 7.15 22.64 -15.23
CA VAL A 79 6.81 21.43 -14.45
C VAL A 79 6.52 21.78 -12.99
N ARG A 80 7.40 22.57 -12.34
CA ARG A 80 7.21 23.01 -10.95
C ARG A 80 5.96 23.88 -10.77
N LYS A 81 5.71 24.81 -11.70
CA LYS A 81 4.51 25.67 -11.68
C LYS A 81 3.23 24.83 -11.77
N ASN A 82 3.20 23.83 -12.65
CA ASN A 82 2.06 22.94 -12.82
C ASN A 82 1.80 22.09 -11.56
N MET A 83 2.85 21.57 -10.92
CA MET A 83 2.72 20.84 -9.66
C MET A 83 2.16 21.72 -8.52
N LEU A 84 2.62 22.97 -8.42
CA LEU A 84 2.10 23.94 -7.44
C LEU A 84 0.62 24.24 -7.69
N LEU A 85 0.23 24.45 -8.95
CA LEU A 85 -1.15 24.68 -9.33
C LEU A 85 -2.06 23.51 -8.94
N VAL A 86 -1.62 22.27 -9.19
CA VAL A 86 -2.37 21.07 -8.77
C VAL A 86 -2.55 21.02 -7.25
N LYS A 87 -1.52 21.40 -6.49
CA LYS A 87 -1.59 21.47 -5.03
C LYS A 87 -2.63 22.52 -4.57
N GLN A 88 -2.64 23.70 -5.20
CA GLN A 88 -3.62 24.76 -4.92
C GLN A 88 -5.04 24.32 -5.26
N ILE A 89 -5.26 23.70 -6.43
CA ILE A 89 -6.59 23.19 -6.83
C ILE A 89 -7.08 22.14 -5.82
N ARG A 90 -6.20 21.26 -5.34
CA ARG A 90 -6.56 20.25 -4.34
C ARG A 90 -6.95 20.87 -3.01
N SER A 91 -6.22 21.89 -2.53
CA SER A 91 -6.58 22.57 -1.27
C SER A 91 -7.93 23.28 -1.37
N PHE A 92 -8.27 23.86 -2.53
CA PHE A 92 -9.58 24.48 -2.76
C PHE A 92 -10.75 23.50 -2.84
N LYS A 93 -10.52 22.21 -3.12
CA LYS A 93 -11.58 21.18 -3.19
C LYS A 93 -11.88 20.51 -1.85
N THR A 94 -11.08 20.76 -0.83
CA THR A 94 -11.20 20.18 0.51
C THR A 94 -11.88 21.13 1.52
N GLU A 95 -12.26 22.32 1.09
CA GLU A 95 -13.17 23.25 1.78
C GLU A 95 -14.58 23.14 1.17
#